data_AF-A0A7C1SQJ5-F1
#
_entry.id   AF-A0A7C1SQJ5-F1
#
_cell.length_a   1.000
_cell.length_b   1.000
_cell.length_c   1.000
_cell.angle_alpha   90.00
_cell.angle_beta   90.00
_cell.angle_gamma   90.00
#
_symmetry.space_group_name_H-M   'P 1'
#
loop_
_entity.id
_entity.type
_entity.pdbx_description
1 polymer ?
#
loop_
_entity_poly.entity_id
_entity_poly.type
_entity_poly.pdbx_seq_one_letter_code
_entity_poly.pdbx_strand_id
1 'polypeptide(L)'
;MKKRSVSIISLTTLFSINLISAQFFSGYNRFSMPDLLRSIDPQTMILGALFLLAFTLIYYALSRVFKDSYGRPNKTMAGIIAFIISALIIYGINQYGFDIGGLFYGIGLSSGILYIILPIILTAGAIFLIWKFKQYSFLIIGLLLILLTLFTDIFYEQGLVLIIGVVMLLIGLVWGWKRRGRENTNRDYSGEDIRQQQKQIGKQQKWERQAYKEEAKRRSRIEKARRQAYKEDARRGTTEPTAPTSGGGPQRGVNRIDLARKLGIPRLQKEETKLSQEYQIGLQTALGLNKKATSLGWTKAGSTPRAGETPEQTKRRAREASDMYKKWYRQYSRNIQLEKQIRKIQERIAHLKKRLG
;
A
#
# COMPACT_ATOMS: atom_id res chain seq x y z
N MET A 1 -15.71 7.84 -12.55
CA MET A 1 -15.76 6.58 -11.77
C MET A 1 -15.41 5.42 -12.69
N LYS A 2 -14.50 4.54 -12.24
CA LYS A 2 -13.73 3.65 -13.12
C LYS A 2 -14.53 2.40 -13.47
N LYS A 3 -14.47 1.98 -14.75
CA LYS A 3 -15.13 0.81 -15.39
C LYS A 3 -15.32 -0.46 -14.53
N ARG A 4 -14.48 -0.68 -13.49
CA ARG A 4 -14.59 -1.81 -12.56
C ARG A 4 -15.86 -1.83 -11.70
N SER A 5 -16.44 -0.66 -11.37
CA SER A 5 -17.67 -0.61 -10.58
C SER A 5 -18.89 -1.09 -11.38
N VAL A 6 -18.90 -0.86 -12.70
CA VAL A 6 -20.00 -1.25 -13.58
C VAL A 6 -20.06 -2.78 -13.73
N SER A 7 -18.91 -3.44 -13.86
CA SER A 7 -18.83 -4.90 -14.00
C SER A 7 -19.28 -5.66 -12.75
N ILE A 8 -19.01 -5.12 -11.56
CA ILE A 8 -19.46 -5.75 -10.30
C ILE A 8 -20.98 -5.61 -10.19
N ILE A 9 -21.52 -4.41 -10.43
CA ILE A 9 -22.97 -4.16 -10.37
C ILE A 9 -23.69 -5.07 -11.38
N SER A 10 -23.23 -5.13 -12.63
CA SER A 10 -23.87 -5.99 -13.64
C SER A 10 -23.86 -7.46 -13.25
N LEU A 11 -22.75 -7.97 -12.70
CA LEU A 11 -22.65 -9.36 -12.24
C LEU A 11 -23.62 -9.62 -11.08
N THR A 12 -23.67 -8.71 -10.09
CA THR A 12 -24.58 -8.84 -8.94
C THR A 12 -26.05 -8.79 -9.38
N THR A 13 -26.39 -7.90 -10.32
CA THR A 13 -27.75 -7.84 -10.89
C THR A 13 -28.11 -9.14 -11.61
N LEU A 14 -27.18 -9.74 -12.35
CA LEU A 14 -27.41 -10.97 -13.10
C LEU A 14 -27.67 -12.18 -12.19
N PHE A 15 -26.97 -12.27 -11.04
CA PHE A 15 -27.26 -13.27 -10.01
C PHE A 15 -28.57 -13.01 -9.26
N SER A 16 -28.95 -11.74 -9.08
CA SER A 16 -30.19 -11.37 -8.40
C SER A 16 -31.43 -11.65 -9.25
N ILE A 17 -31.33 -11.64 -10.59
CA ILE A 17 -32.43 -11.94 -11.51
C ILE A 17 -32.96 -13.38 -11.31
N ASN A 18 -32.10 -14.36 -11.06
CA ASN A 18 -32.54 -15.74 -10.80
C ASN A 18 -33.28 -15.90 -9.46
N LEU A 19 -32.91 -15.08 -8.46
CA LEU A 19 -33.62 -15.00 -7.18
C LEU A 19 -35.02 -14.40 -7.34
N ILE A 20 -35.16 -13.43 -8.25
CA ILE A 20 -36.44 -12.80 -8.57
C ILE A 20 -37.29 -13.74 -9.45
N SER A 21 -36.72 -14.42 -10.44
CA SER A 21 -37.50 -15.27 -11.35
C SER A 21 -38.09 -16.52 -10.69
N ALA A 22 -37.37 -17.14 -9.75
CA ALA A 22 -37.87 -18.27 -8.96
C ALA A 22 -39.11 -17.91 -8.12
N GLN A 23 -39.29 -16.63 -7.84
CA GLN A 23 -40.38 -16.08 -7.02
C GLN A 23 -41.64 -15.77 -7.84
N PHE A 24 -41.52 -15.53 -9.16
CA PHE A 24 -42.65 -15.16 -10.01
C PHE A 24 -43.33 -16.33 -10.72
N PHE A 25 -42.70 -17.50 -10.80
CA PHE A 25 -43.20 -18.63 -11.61
C PHE A 25 -44.01 -19.69 -10.85
N SER A 26 -44.11 -19.60 -9.52
CA SER A 26 -44.97 -20.50 -8.73
C SER A 26 -46.07 -19.68 -8.08
N GLY A 27 -47.33 -19.93 -8.45
CA GLY A 27 -48.51 -19.10 -8.15
C GLY A 27 -48.95 -19.02 -6.68
N TYR A 28 -48.02 -18.96 -5.73
CA TYR A 28 -48.28 -18.81 -4.31
C TYR A 28 -47.72 -17.49 -3.79
N ASN A 29 -48.64 -16.61 -3.39
CA ASN A 29 -48.51 -15.48 -2.47
C ASN A 29 -47.39 -14.45 -2.69
N ARG A 30 -47.75 -13.19 -2.43
CA ARG A 30 -46.83 -12.04 -2.45
C ARG A 30 -45.62 -12.39 -1.59
N PHE A 31 -44.42 -12.39 -2.19
CA PHE A 31 -43.18 -12.48 -1.43
C PHE A 31 -43.14 -11.35 -0.41
N SER A 32 -43.36 -11.70 0.84
CA SER A 32 -43.04 -10.84 1.96
C SER A 32 -41.71 -11.34 2.52
N MET A 33 -40.79 -10.40 2.76
CA MET A 33 -39.55 -10.73 3.45
C MET A 33 -39.85 -11.47 4.77
N PRO A 34 -40.83 -11.07 5.61
CA PRO A 34 -41.18 -11.83 6.80
C PRO A 34 -41.52 -13.31 6.56
N ASP A 35 -42.22 -13.66 5.47
CA ASP A 35 -42.59 -15.05 5.19
C ASP A 35 -41.40 -15.88 4.73
N LEU A 36 -40.49 -15.30 3.92
CA LEU A 36 -39.21 -15.95 3.61
C LEU A 36 -38.45 -16.26 4.90
N LEU A 37 -38.45 -15.34 5.86
CA LEU A 37 -37.65 -15.49 7.07
C LEU A 37 -38.28 -16.44 8.09
N ARG A 38 -39.61 -16.49 8.17
CA ARG A 38 -40.34 -17.52 8.93
C ARG A 38 -40.19 -18.92 8.33
N SER A 39 -39.91 -19.03 7.03
CA SER A 39 -39.65 -20.32 6.40
C SER A 39 -38.25 -20.88 6.72
N ILE A 40 -37.36 -20.07 7.32
CA ILE A 40 -36.03 -20.52 7.73
C ILE A 40 -36.14 -21.26 9.06
N ASP A 41 -35.95 -22.57 9.02
CA ASP A 41 -35.87 -23.42 10.21
C ASP A 41 -34.74 -22.94 11.15
N PRO A 42 -34.93 -22.91 12.48
CA PRO A 42 -33.89 -22.61 13.47
C PRO A 42 -32.53 -23.25 13.21
N GLN A 43 -32.46 -24.49 12.73
CA GLN A 43 -31.19 -25.14 12.39
C GLN A 43 -30.44 -24.41 11.28
N THR A 44 -31.15 -23.91 10.27
CA THR A 44 -30.59 -23.10 9.18
C THR A 44 -30.07 -21.76 9.69
N MET A 45 -30.75 -21.13 10.66
CA MET A 45 -30.26 -19.89 11.30
C MET A 45 -28.94 -20.13 12.04
N ILE A 46 -28.83 -21.24 12.78
CA ILE A 46 -27.60 -21.63 13.48
C ILE A 46 -26.46 -21.86 12.49
N LEU A 47 -26.72 -22.57 11.38
CA LEU A 47 -25.75 -22.79 10.30
C LEU A 47 -25.29 -21.45 9.69
N GLY A 48 -26.20 -20.50 9.50
CA GLY A 48 -25.87 -19.15 9.02
C GLY A 48 -24.99 -18.36 10.00
N ALA A 49 -25.24 -18.45 11.29
CA ALA A 49 -24.39 -17.84 12.31
C ALA A 49 -22.98 -18.46 12.32
N LEU A 50 -22.92 -19.80 12.25
CA LEU A 50 -21.66 -20.54 12.19
C LEU A 50 -20.87 -20.20 10.92
N PHE A 51 -21.55 -20.02 9.79
CA PHE A 51 -20.95 -19.55 8.54
C PHE A 51 -20.22 -18.23 8.73
N LEU A 52 -20.90 -17.23 9.30
CA LEU A 52 -20.34 -15.89 9.51
C LEU A 52 -19.16 -15.92 10.49
N LEU A 53 -19.25 -16.75 11.52
CA LEU A 53 -18.18 -16.94 12.50
C LEU A 53 -16.94 -17.57 11.85
N ALA A 54 -17.13 -18.68 11.12
CA ALA A 54 -16.05 -19.34 10.37
C ALA A 54 -15.42 -18.39 9.35
N PHE A 55 -16.25 -17.70 8.55
CA PHE A 55 -15.81 -16.71 7.57
C PHE A 55 -14.93 -15.63 8.21
N THR A 56 -15.37 -15.07 9.33
CA THR A 56 -14.67 -13.98 10.01
C THR A 56 -13.30 -14.43 10.54
N LEU A 57 -13.25 -15.61 11.17
CA LEU A 57 -12.01 -16.19 11.70
C LEU A 57 -11.01 -16.50 10.57
N ILE A 58 -11.49 -17.16 9.52
CA ILE A 58 -10.68 -17.56 8.36
C ILE A 58 -10.19 -16.31 7.62
N TYR A 59 -11.07 -15.33 7.36
CA TYR A 59 -10.71 -14.07 6.73
C TYR A 59 -9.62 -13.33 7.51
N TYR A 60 -9.75 -13.28 8.84
CA TYR A 60 -8.77 -12.65 9.70
C TYR A 60 -7.40 -13.33 9.60
N ALA A 61 -7.36 -14.66 9.66
CA ALA A 61 -6.13 -15.44 9.50
C ALA A 61 -5.49 -15.22 8.12
N LEU A 62 -6.27 -15.35 7.04
CA LEU A 62 -5.77 -15.18 5.66
C LEU A 62 -5.30 -13.75 5.36
N SER A 63 -5.96 -12.74 5.93
CA SER A 63 -5.60 -11.33 5.69
C SER A 63 -4.18 -10.98 6.13
N ARG A 64 -3.60 -11.78 7.05
CA ARG A 64 -2.20 -11.65 7.49
C ARG A 64 -1.22 -12.39 6.59
N VAL A 65 -1.64 -13.51 6.00
CA VAL A 65 -0.81 -14.39 5.17
C VAL A 65 -0.70 -13.86 3.75
N PHE A 66 -1.82 -13.49 3.14
CA PHE A 66 -1.86 -13.03 1.75
C PHE A 66 -1.41 -11.58 1.64
N LYS A 67 -0.15 -11.39 1.25
CA LYS A 67 0.44 -10.08 0.92
C LYS A 67 0.76 -10.01 -0.57
N ASP A 68 0.51 -8.85 -1.17
CA ASP A 68 0.91 -8.51 -2.54
C ASP A 68 2.44 -8.39 -2.64
N SER A 69 3.00 -8.34 -3.85
CA SER A 69 4.45 -8.20 -4.11
C SER A 69 5.09 -6.99 -3.41
N TYR A 70 4.28 -6.01 -3.02
CA TYR A 70 4.68 -4.82 -2.26
C TYR A 70 4.54 -4.99 -0.73
N GLY A 71 4.27 -6.19 -0.23
CA GLY A 71 4.08 -6.49 1.20
C GLY A 71 2.75 -6.01 1.79
N ARG A 72 1.81 -5.54 0.96
CA ARG A 72 0.50 -5.02 1.40
C ARG A 72 -0.53 -6.16 1.46
N PRO A 73 -1.41 -6.22 2.47
CA PRO A 73 -2.39 -7.30 2.58
C PRO A 73 -3.38 -7.29 1.41
N ASN A 74 -3.51 -8.41 0.70
CA ASN A 74 -4.45 -8.59 -0.40
C ASN A 74 -5.83 -9.01 0.14
N LYS A 75 -6.58 -8.01 0.64
CA LYS A 75 -7.86 -8.22 1.32
C LYS A 75 -8.93 -8.88 0.45
N THR A 76 -8.92 -8.63 -0.86
CA THR A 76 -9.92 -9.19 -1.78
C THR A 76 -9.73 -10.69 -1.93
N MET A 77 -8.50 -11.14 -2.18
CA MET A 77 -8.18 -12.56 -2.33
C MET A 77 -8.43 -13.32 -1.02
N ALA A 78 -8.02 -12.76 0.11
CA ALA A 78 -8.31 -13.33 1.43
C ALA A 78 -9.83 -13.47 1.68
N GLY A 79 -10.63 -12.49 1.24
CA GLY A 79 -12.09 -12.54 1.35
C GLY A 79 -12.73 -13.66 0.53
N ILE A 80 -12.33 -13.79 -0.75
CA ILE A 80 -12.87 -14.83 -1.64
C ILE A 80 -12.54 -16.22 -1.11
N ILE A 81 -11.29 -16.45 -0.72
CA ILE A 81 -10.86 -17.75 -0.19
C ILE A 81 -11.58 -18.06 1.13
N ALA A 82 -11.67 -17.07 2.02
CA ALA A 82 -12.38 -17.25 3.29
C ALA A 82 -13.84 -17.62 3.08
N PHE A 83 -14.51 -16.97 2.13
CA PHE A 83 -15.91 -17.25 1.78
C PHE A 83 -16.10 -18.69 1.28
N ILE A 84 -15.24 -19.14 0.36
CA ILE A 84 -15.31 -20.50 -0.20
C ILE A 84 -15.09 -21.54 0.91
N ILE A 85 -14.07 -21.36 1.76
CA ILE A 85 -13.78 -22.31 2.84
C ILE A 85 -14.93 -22.34 3.85
N SER A 86 -15.45 -21.17 4.28
CA SER A 86 -16.60 -21.13 5.20
C SER A 86 -17.85 -21.77 4.58
N ALA A 87 -18.08 -21.59 3.28
CA ALA A 87 -19.22 -22.21 2.60
C ALA A 87 -19.08 -23.73 2.55
N LEU A 88 -17.88 -24.24 2.26
CA LEU A 88 -17.59 -25.68 2.26
C LEU A 88 -17.73 -26.31 3.65
N ILE A 89 -17.30 -25.62 4.71
CA ILE A 89 -17.49 -26.08 6.10
C ILE A 89 -18.97 -26.27 6.39
N ILE A 90 -19.79 -25.26 6.08
CA ILE A 90 -21.23 -25.28 6.38
C ILE A 90 -21.97 -26.28 5.49
N TYR A 91 -21.60 -26.39 4.22
CA TYR A 91 -22.12 -27.42 3.34
C TYR A 91 -21.82 -28.82 3.88
N GLY A 92 -20.58 -29.06 4.35
CA GLY A 92 -20.21 -30.33 4.98
C GLY A 92 -21.08 -30.64 6.20
N ILE A 93 -21.20 -29.69 7.13
CA ILE A 93 -22.05 -29.84 8.34
C ILE A 93 -23.50 -30.16 7.96
N ASN A 94 -24.05 -29.47 6.96
CA ASN A 94 -25.41 -29.70 6.48
C ASN A 94 -25.59 -31.07 5.82
N GLN A 95 -24.63 -31.51 5.00
CA GLN A 95 -24.69 -32.81 4.31
C GLN A 95 -24.60 -34.00 5.27
N TYR A 96 -23.81 -33.89 6.33
CA TYR A 96 -23.72 -34.94 7.34
C TYR A 96 -24.92 -34.98 8.30
N GLY A 97 -25.90 -34.08 8.13
CA GLY A 97 -27.06 -33.99 9.02
C GLY A 97 -26.64 -33.72 10.46
N PHE A 98 -25.55 -32.98 10.65
CA PHE A 98 -24.98 -32.78 11.98
C PHE A 98 -25.94 -31.95 12.84
N ASP A 99 -26.55 -32.59 13.82
CA ASP A 99 -27.45 -31.94 14.76
C ASP A 99 -26.64 -31.15 15.80
N ILE A 100 -26.39 -29.88 15.48
CA ILE A 100 -25.73 -28.94 16.37
C ILE A 100 -26.51 -28.79 17.68
N GLY A 101 -27.85 -28.85 17.62
CA GLY A 101 -28.70 -28.85 18.80
C GLY A 101 -28.37 -30.05 19.69
N GLY A 102 -28.39 -31.25 19.11
CA GLY A 102 -28.01 -32.50 19.75
C GLY A 102 -26.63 -32.48 20.41
N LEU A 103 -25.64 -31.83 19.79
CA LEU A 103 -24.30 -31.69 20.38
C LEU A 103 -24.32 -30.84 21.66
N PHE A 104 -25.04 -29.73 21.67
CA PHE A 104 -25.19 -28.90 22.87
C PHE A 104 -26.00 -29.62 23.96
N TYR A 105 -27.06 -30.33 23.58
CA TYR A 105 -27.82 -31.18 24.51
C TYR A 105 -26.96 -32.28 25.12
N GLY A 106 -26.07 -32.89 24.34
CA GLY A 106 -25.13 -33.92 24.81
C GLY A 106 -24.14 -33.40 25.87
N ILE A 107 -23.88 -32.09 25.90
CA ILE A 107 -23.05 -31.42 26.92
C ILE A 107 -23.91 -30.99 28.14
N GLY A 108 -25.21 -31.29 28.14
CA GLY A 108 -26.14 -30.95 29.21
C GLY A 108 -26.72 -29.53 29.10
N LEU A 109 -26.58 -28.87 27.95
CA LEU A 109 -27.20 -27.57 27.72
C LEU A 109 -28.61 -27.76 27.18
N SER A 110 -29.61 -27.27 27.93
CA SER A 110 -31.00 -27.27 27.46
C SER A 110 -31.19 -26.32 26.27
N SER A 111 -32.20 -26.56 25.43
CA SER A 111 -32.58 -25.67 24.31
C SER A 111 -32.76 -24.23 24.76
N GLY A 112 -33.37 -24.04 25.93
CA GLY A 112 -33.59 -22.73 26.53
C GLY A 112 -32.29 -21.96 26.73
N ILE A 113 -31.19 -22.65 27.08
CA ILE A 113 -29.88 -22.03 27.26
C ILE A 113 -29.32 -21.56 25.91
N LEU A 114 -29.58 -22.26 24.80
CA LEU A 114 -29.12 -21.84 23.48
C LEU A 114 -29.68 -20.47 23.09
N TYR A 115 -30.96 -20.23 23.38
CA TYR A 115 -31.62 -18.92 23.18
C TYR A 115 -31.01 -17.81 24.04
N ILE A 116 -30.38 -18.14 25.16
CA ILE A 116 -29.69 -17.18 26.05
C ILE A 116 -28.24 -16.96 25.59
N ILE A 117 -27.52 -18.03 25.23
CA ILE A 117 -26.12 -17.97 24.82
C ILE A 117 -25.96 -17.27 23.47
N LEU A 118 -26.86 -17.52 22.52
CA LEU A 118 -26.76 -16.95 21.17
C LEU A 118 -26.73 -15.40 21.18
N PRO A 119 -27.63 -14.67 21.88
CA PRO A 119 -27.53 -13.23 22.05
C PRO A 119 -26.22 -12.78 22.69
N ILE A 120 -25.70 -13.51 23.69
CA ILE A 120 -24.46 -13.17 24.38
C ILE A 120 -23.27 -13.26 23.42
N ILE A 121 -23.18 -14.35 22.64
CA ILE A 121 -22.12 -14.54 21.63
C ILE A 121 -22.21 -13.46 20.55
N LEU A 122 -23.42 -13.17 20.06
CA LEU A 122 -23.64 -12.11 19.06
C LEU A 122 -23.26 -10.73 19.62
N THR A 123 -23.59 -10.46 20.88
CA THR A 123 -23.24 -9.19 21.55
C THR A 123 -21.73 -9.07 21.74
N ALA A 124 -21.07 -10.11 22.24
CA ALA A 124 -19.62 -10.15 22.39
C ALA A 124 -18.90 -9.99 21.03
N GLY A 125 -19.41 -10.67 20.00
CA GLY A 125 -18.93 -10.52 18.62
C GLY A 125 -19.11 -9.10 18.09
N ALA A 126 -20.26 -8.48 18.34
CA ALA A 126 -20.53 -7.09 17.97
C ALA A 126 -19.57 -6.13 18.68
N ILE A 127 -19.37 -6.28 20.00
CA ILE A 127 -18.41 -5.47 20.78
C ILE A 127 -17.00 -5.60 20.21
N PHE A 128 -16.57 -6.83 19.92
CA PHE A 128 -15.26 -7.08 19.30
C PHE A 128 -15.13 -6.38 17.94
N LEU A 129 -16.18 -6.43 17.11
CA LEU A 129 -16.23 -5.73 15.82
C LEU A 129 -16.17 -4.21 15.99
N ILE A 130 -16.83 -3.63 16.99
CA ILE A 130 -16.72 -2.19 17.34
C ILE A 130 -15.26 -1.82 17.56
N TRP A 131 -14.63 -2.55 18.45
CA TRP A 131 -13.28 -2.24 18.91
C TRP A 131 -12.26 -2.37 17.77
N LYS A 132 -12.45 -3.37 16.89
CA LYS A 132 -11.53 -3.64 15.79
C LYS A 132 -11.71 -2.72 14.60
N PHE A 133 -12.95 -2.44 14.19
CA PHE A 133 -13.25 -1.78 12.91
C PHE A 133 -13.54 -0.27 13.04
N LYS A 134 -13.60 0.26 14.27
CA LYS A 134 -13.70 1.67 14.66
C LYS A 134 -14.81 2.48 13.97
N GLN A 135 -14.63 2.83 12.70
CA GLN A 135 -15.59 3.62 11.92
C GLN A 135 -16.54 2.75 11.12
N TYR A 136 -16.09 1.58 10.64
CA TYR A 136 -16.91 0.67 9.86
C TYR A 136 -17.82 -0.17 10.75
N SER A 137 -17.59 -0.15 12.06
CA SER A 137 -18.42 -0.82 13.05
C SER A 137 -19.87 -0.34 13.02
N PHE A 138 -20.13 0.96 12.90
CA PHE A 138 -21.49 1.49 12.82
C PHE A 138 -22.26 0.94 11.61
N LEU A 139 -21.58 0.76 10.47
CA LEU A 139 -22.18 0.13 9.29
C LEU A 139 -22.44 -1.37 9.52
N ILE A 140 -21.45 -2.08 10.06
CA ILE A 140 -21.56 -3.52 10.28
C ILE A 140 -22.64 -3.84 11.31
N ILE A 141 -22.74 -3.05 12.38
CA ILE A 141 -23.71 -3.26 13.47
C ILE A 141 -25.09 -2.79 13.07
N GLY A 142 -25.20 -1.64 12.40
CA GLY A 142 -26.48 -1.20 11.86
C GLY A 142 -27.05 -2.23 10.89
N LEU A 143 -26.20 -2.78 10.01
CA LEU A 143 -26.58 -3.89 9.14
C LEU A 143 -26.94 -5.14 9.94
N LEU A 144 -26.11 -5.56 10.91
CA LEU A 144 -26.37 -6.72 11.75
C LEU A 144 -27.70 -6.60 12.51
N LEU A 145 -28.01 -5.44 13.07
CA LEU A 145 -29.26 -5.18 13.79
C LEU A 145 -30.47 -5.24 12.85
N ILE A 146 -30.37 -4.64 11.66
CA ILE A 146 -31.42 -4.75 10.65
C ILE A 146 -31.64 -6.22 10.28
N LEU A 147 -30.55 -6.96 10.02
CA LEU A 147 -30.65 -8.38 9.74
C LEU A 147 -31.30 -9.10 10.94
N LEU A 148 -30.76 -9.02 12.16
CA LEU A 148 -31.31 -9.69 13.34
C LEU A 148 -32.79 -9.35 13.56
N THR A 149 -33.19 -8.09 13.41
CA THR A 149 -34.60 -7.71 13.58
C THR A 149 -35.51 -8.30 12.50
N LEU A 150 -35.00 -8.43 11.27
CA LEU A 150 -35.75 -9.05 10.18
C LEU A 150 -35.78 -10.58 10.34
N PHE A 151 -34.68 -11.21 10.78
CA PHE A 151 -34.51 -12.67 10.82
C PHE A 151 -34.93 -13.32 12.12
N THR A 152 -35.03 -12.57 13.22
CA THR A 152 -35.31 -13.13 14.55
C THR A 152 -36.40 -12.36 15.27
N ASP A 153 -37.41 -13.09 15.73
CA ASP A 153 -38.47 -12.58 16.62
C ASP A 153 -37.99 -12.46 18.09
N ILE A 154 -36.66 -12.39 18.30
CA ILE A 154 -36.04 -12.32 19.63
C ILE A 154 -36.40 -11.00 20.34
N PHE A 155 -36.60 -9.93 19.57
CA PHE A 155 -36.90 -8.62 20.11
C PHE A 155 -38.40 -8.40 20.20
N TYR A 156 -38.90 -8.15 21.41
CA TYR A 156 -40.29 -7.79 21.66
C TYR A 156 -40.70 -6.55 20.85
N GLU A 157 -39.82 -5.53 20.82
CA GLU A 157 -40.04 -4.28 20.09
C GLU A 157 -39.26 -4.25 18.76
N GLN A 158 -39.65 -5.09 17.80
CA GLN A 158 -39.00 -5.18 16.49
C GLN A 158 -38.88 -3.82 15.80
N GLY A 159 -39.93 -2.98 15.87
CA GLY A 159 -39.93 -1.66 15.26
C GLY A 159 -38.80 -0.76 15.78
N LEU A 160 -38.56 -0.77 17.09
CA LEU A 160 -37.56 0.07 17.74
C LEU A 160 -36.14 -0.36 17.34
N VAL A 161 -35.86 -1.66 17.38
CA VAL A 161 -34.53 -2.21 17.02
C VAL A 161 -34.22 -1.97 15.54
N LEU A 162 -35.22 -2.08 14.66
CA LEU A 162 -35.07 -1.77 13.24
C LEU A 162 -34.69 -0.29 13.03
N ILE A 163 -35.39 0.63 13.69
CA ILE A 163 -35.11 2.08 13.60
C ILE A 163 -33.68 2.37 14.07
N ILE A 164 -33.25 1.80 15.21
CA ILE A 164 -31.88 1.96 15.71
C ILE A 164 -30.86 1.45 14.67
N GLY A 165 -31.10 0.26 14.09
CA GLY A 165 -30.24 -0.32 13.06
C GLY A 165 -30.08 0.59 11.85
N VAL A 166 -31.19 1.16 11.35
CA VAL A 166 -31.19 2.11 10.21
C VAL A 166 -30.44 3.40 10.56
N VAL A 167 -30.69 3.99 11.74
CA VAL A 167 -30.01 5.21 12.19
C VAL A 167 -28.50 4.98 12.29
N MET A 168 -28.06 3.87 12.88
CA MET A 168 -26.63 3.50 12.94
C MET A 168 -26.01 3.34 11.55
N LEU A 169 -26.72 2.70 10.62
CA LEU A 169 -26.26 2.49 9.25
C LEU A 169 -26.08 3.84 8.53
N LEU A 170 -27.03 4.76 8.67
CA LEU A 170 -26.93 6.11 8.09
C LEU A 170 -25.77 6.91 8.68
N ILE A 171 -25.57 6.90 10.00
CA ILE A 171 -24.43 7.56 10.67
C ILE A 171 -23.11 6.99 10.12
N GLY A 172 -23.01 5.66 10.01
CA GLY A 172 -21.84 4.99 9.46
C GLY A 172 -21.55 5.40 8.01
N LEU A 173 -22.58 5.54 7.18
CA LEU A 173 -22.49 5.99 5.78
C LEU A 173 -22.03 7.44 5.67
N VAL A 174 -22.69 8.36 6.38
CA VAL A 174 -22.38 9.79 6.37
C VAL A 174 -20.94 10.04 6.88
N TRP A 175 -20.55 9.37 7.96
CA TRP A 175 -19.21 9.52 8.51
C TRP A 175 -18.13 8.94 7.57
N GLY A 176 -18.44 7.79 6.95
CA GLY A 176 -17.59 7.18 5.93
C GLY A 176 -17.38 8.08 4.71
N TRP A 177 -18.42 8.79 4.26
CA TRP A 177 -18.33 9.75 3.15
C TRP A 177 -17.54 11.00 3.52
N LYS A 178 -17.78 11.59 4.70
CA LYS A 178 -17.08 12.80 5.17
C LYS A 178 -15.57 12.61 5.25
N ARG A 179 -15.09 11.40 5.58
CA ARG A 179 -13.66 11.08 5.64
C ARG A 179 -13.02 10.83 4.27
N ARG A 180 -13.73 10.19 3.33
CA ARG A 180 -13.22 10.00 1.96
C ARG A 180 -12.94 11.33 1.25
N GLY A 181 -13.70 12.37 1.58
CA GLY A 181 -13.46 13.73 1.07
C GLY A 181 -12.14 14.35 1.54
N ARG A 182 -11.68 14.04 2.76
CA ARG A 182 -10.42 14.60 3.29
C ARG A 182 -9.17 13.85 2.82
N GLU A 183 -9.30 12.57 2.48
CA GLU A 183 -8.15 11.74 2.07
C GLU A 183 -7.74 11.94 0.60
N ASN A 184 -8.62 12.49 -0.24
CA ASN A 184 -8.29 12.83 -1.63
C ASN A 184 -7.73 14.25 -1.80
N THR A 185 -8.05 15.20 -0.91
CA THR A 185 -7.45 16.54 -0.95
C THR A 185 -6.04 16.58 -0.36
N ASN A 186 -5.67 15.58 0.46
CA ASN A 186 -4.33 15.44 1.03
C ASN A 186 -3.43 14.47 0.24
N ARG A 187 -3.86 14.05 -0.96
CA ARG A 187 -3.02 13.43 -1.99
C ARG A 187 -2.62 14.41 -3.10
N ASP A 188 -2.87 15.69 -2.90
CA ASP A 188 -1.87 16.64 -3.36
C ASP A 188 -0.63 16.36 -2.50
N TYR A 189 0.44 15.91 -3.14
CA TYR A 189 1.76 15.89 -2.53
C TYR A 189 2.00 17.29 -1.96
N SER A 190 1.78 17.40 -0.64
CA SER A 190 1.83 18.65 0.09
C SER A 190 3.09 19.37 -0.32
N GLY A 191 2.95 20.63 -0.71
CA GLY A 191 4.10 21.49 -0.98
C GLY A 191 5.08 21.50 0.19
N GLU A 192 4.67 21.09 1.39
CA GLU A 192 5.55 20.92 2.54
C GLU A 192 6.52 19.75 2.42
N ASP A 193 6.12 18.56 1.97
CA ASP A 193 7.04 17.43 1.81
C ASP A 193 8.08 17.74 0.72
N ILE A 194 7.64 18.36 -0.38
CA ILE A 194 8.52 18.83 -1.45
C ILE A 194 9.45 19.93 -0.92
N ARG A 195 8.96 20.87 -0.11
CA ARG A 195 9.78 21.92 0.54
C ARG A 195 10.77 21.33 1.55
N GLN A 196 10.39 20.32 2.32
CA GLN A 196 11.28 19.64 3.26
C GLN A 196 12.36 18.88 2.52
N GLN A 197 12.01 18.16 1.45
CA GLN A 197 12.97 17.46 0.61
C GLN A 197 13.91 18.44 -0.11
N GLN A 198 13.40 19.57 -0.63
CA GLN A 198 14.23 20.64 -1.21
C GLN A 198 15.17 21.28 -0.18
N LYS A 199 14.71 21.50 1.06
CA LYS A 199 15.56 21.97 2.16
C LYS A 199 16.68 20.97 2.48
N GLN A 200 16.39 19.68 2.48
CA GLN A 200 17.40 18.63 2.70
C GLN A 200 18.41 18.57 1.56
N ILE A 201 17.96 18.62 0.30
CA ILE A 201 18.84 18.67 -0.88
C ILE A 201 19.72 19.93 -0.84
N GLY A 202 19.15 21.09 -0.51
CA GLY A 202 19.91 22.34 -0.39
C GLY A 202 20.95 22.32 0.73
N LYS A 203 20.65 21.67 1.87
CA LYS A 203 21.65 21.43 2.93
C LYS A 203 22.77 20.51 2.42
N GLN A 204 22.42 19.40 1.76
CA GLN A 204 23.39 18.42 1.27
C GLN A 204 24.34 19.04 0.23
N GLN A 205 23.84 19.83 -0.72
CA GLN A 205 24.66 20.55 -1.69
C GLN A 205 25.60 21.58 -1.05
N LYS A 206 25.19 22.23 0.05
CA LYS A 206 26.06 23.15 0.79
C LYS A 206 27.22 22.40 1.47
N TRP A 207 26.94 21.25 2.07
CA TRP A 207 27.96 20.37 2.68
C TRP A 207 28.97 19.87 1.64
N GLU A 208 28.51 19.42 0.47
CA GLU A 208 29.40 18.96 -0.62
C GLU A 208 30.31 20.08 -1.13
N ARG A 209 29.77 21.30 -1.30
CA ARG A 209 30.58 22.48 -1.70
C ARG A 209 31.63 22.85 -0.65
N GLN A 210 31.34 22.69 0.63
CA GLN A 210 32.30 22.94 1.70
C GLN A 210 33.40 21.87 1.72
N ALA A 211 33.02 20.60 1.65
CA ALA A 211 33.97 19.48 1.59
C ALA A 211 34.94 19.62 0.40
N TYR A 212 34.42 19.98 -0.78
CA TYR A 212 35.25 20.22 -1.97
C TYR A 212 36.23 21.39 -1.79
N LYS A 213 35.79 22.50 -1.18
CA LYS A 213 36.66 23.65 -0.88
C LYS A 213 37.76 23.30 0.11
N GLU A 214 37.47 22.48 1.13
CA GLU A 214 38.48 22.02 2.08
C GLU A 214 39.49 21.07 1.44
N GLU A 215 39.04 20.16 0.58
CA GLU A 215 39.93 19.26 -0.15
C GLU A 215 40.85 20.04 -1.10
N ALA A 216 40.33 21.03 -1.82
CA ALA A 216 41.13 21.91 -2.67
C ALA A 216 42.18 22.69 -1.87
N LYS A 217 41.82 23.21 -0.69
CA LYS A 217 42.78 23.87 0.22
C LYS A 217 43.86 22.88 0.69
N ARG A 218 43.49 21.66 1.09
CA ARG A 218 44.45 20.62 1.48
C ARG A 218 45.42 20.29 0.35
N ARG A 219 44.92 20.09 -0.88
CA ARG A 219 45.76 19.86 -2.07
C ARG A 219 46.74 20.99 -2.31
N SER A 220 46.28 22.24 -2.24
CA SER A 220 47.16 23.41 -2.41
C SER A 220 48.26 23.51 -1.34
N ARG A 221 47.98 23.11 -0.09
CA ARG A 221 48.98 23.08 0.99
C ARG A 221 50.01 21.99 0.76
N ILE A 222 49.58 20.79 0.38
CA ILE A 222 50.48 19.68 0.05
C ILE A 222 51.37 20.05 -1.13
N GLU A 223 50.82 20.70 -2.15
CA GLU A 223 51.60 21.12 -3.33
C GLU A 223 52.60 22.24 -2.99
N LYS A 224 52.21 23.22 -2.16
CA LYS A 224 53.14 24.25 -1.65
C LYS A 224 54.26 23.64 -0.82
N ALA A 225 53.94 22.71 0.09
CA ALA A 225 54.92 22.00 0.90
C ALA A 225 55.89 21.19 0.02
N ARG A 226 55.37 20.50 -1.01
CA ARG A 226 56.22 19.82 -2.02
C ARG A 226 57.15 20.79 -2.73
N ARG A 227 56.63 21.94 -3.21
CA ARG A 227 57.47 22.95 -3.88
C ARG A 227 58.53 23.55 -2.95
N GLN A 228 58.24 23.68 -1.66
CA GLN A 228 59.22 24.15 -0.67
C GLN A 228 60.31 23.08 -0.43
N ALA A 229 59.92 21.82 -0.23
CA ALA A 229 60.86 20.71 -0.09
C ALA A 229 61.82 20.63 -1.30
N TYR A 230 61.28 20.67 -2.53
CA TYR A 230 62.10 20.71 -3.75
C TYR A 230 63.09 21.88 -3.80
N LYS A 231 62.70 23.06 -3.29
CA LYS A 231 63.59 24.24 -3.24
C LYS A 231 64.67 24.09 -2.17
N GLU A 232 64.35 23.47 -1.03
CA GLU A 232 65.33 23.18 0.02
C GLU A 232 66.35 22.12 -0.44
N ASP A 233 65.89 21.06 -1.10
CA ASP A 233 66.76 20.03 -1.67
C ASP A 233 67.69 20.62 -2.74
N ALA A 234 67.16 21.48 -3.63
CA ALA A 234 67.98 22.19 -4.62
C ALA A 234 69.04 23.12 -3.99
N ARG A 235 68.72 23.76 -2.85
CA ARG A 235 69.68 24.60 -2.11
C ARG A 235 70.76 23.80 -1.41
N ARG A 236 70.50 22.54 -1.03
CA ARG A 236 71.47 21.67 -0.36
C ARG A 236 72.54 21.11 -1.31
N GLY A 237 72.48 21.40 -2.60
CA GLY A 237 73.54 21.01 -3.55
C GLY A 237 73.70 19.50 -3.72
N THR A 238 72.75 18.70 -3.26
CA THR A 238 72.71 17.26 -3.50
C THR A 238 72.25 17.01 -4.94
N THR A 239 73.21 17.01 -5.86
CA THR A 239 73.04 16.51 -7.22
C THR A 239 72.85 14.99 -7.16
N GLU A 240 71.58 14.59 -6.99
CA GLU A 240 70.93 13.35 -7.44
C GLU A 240 69.84 12.99 -6.42
N PRO A 241 68.56 12.97 -6.82
CA PRO A 241 67.53 12.35 -6.01
C PRO A 241 67.83 10.84 -6.01
N THR A 242 68.50 10.35 -4.97
CA THR A 242 68.50 8.92 -4.67
C THR A 242 67.05 8.52 -4.48
N ALA A 243 66.50 7.85 -5.49
CA ALA A 243 65.18 7.26 -5.44
C ALA A 243 65.04 6.53 -4.10
N PRO A 244 63.94 6.71 -3.36
CA PRO A 244 63.80 6.10 -2.04
C PRO A 244 64.00 4.59 -2.20
N THR A 245 65.16 4.11 -1.75
CA THR A 245 65.48 2.70 -1.69
C THR A 245 64.49 2.09 -0.72
N SER A 246 63.54 1.35 -1.27
CA SER A 246 62.51 0.62 -0.53
C SER A 246 63.16 -0.55 0.22
N GLY A 247 63.93 -0.23 1.25
CA GLY A 247 64.44 -1.18 2.23
C GLY A 247 63.35 -1.53 3.23
N GLY A 248 62.30 -2.18 2.77
CA GLY A 248 61.25 -2.76 3.61
C GLY A 248 61.15 -4.23 3.27
N GLY A 249 61.67 -5.09 4.15
CA GLY A 249 61.58 -6.54 4.00
C GLY A 249 60.14 -7.01 3.75
N PRO A 250 59.95 -8.21 3.16
CA PRO A 250 58.65 -8.70 2.74
C PRO A 250 57.77 -9.00 3.97
N GLN A 251 57.17 -7.96 4.54
CA GLN A 251 55.90 -8.13 5.21
C GLN A 251 54.97 -8.71 4.14
N ARG A 252 54.45 -9.92 4.39
CA ARG A 252 53.29 -10.47 3.70
C ARG A 252 52.09 -9.56 3.98
N GLY A 253 52.14 -8.34 3.47
CA GLY A 253 51.05 -7.39 3.47
C GLY A 253 50.00 -7.98 2.56
N VAL A 254 48.87 -8.34 3.13
CA VAL A 254 47.69 -8.73 2.36
C VAL A 254 47.48 -7.64 1.30
N ASN A 255 47.66 -7.99 0.03
CA ASN A 255 47.52 -7.07 -1.07
C ASN A 255 46.09 -6.49 -1.02
N ARG A 256 45.96 -5.23 -0.62
CA ARG A 256 44.67 -4.55 -0.42
C ARG A 256 43.82 -4.59 -1.70
N ILE A 257 44.47 -4.64 -2.86
CA ILE A 257 43.81 -4.75 -4.17
C ILE A 257 43.11 -6.11 -4.30
N ASP A 258 43.76 -7.20 -3.89
CA ASP A 258 43.17 -8.54 -3.93
C ASP A 258 42.04 -8.68 -2.91
N LEU A 259 42.18 -8.04 -1.74
CA LEU A 259 41.12 -8.01 -0.73
C LEU A 259 39.90 -7.20 -1.22
N ALA A 260 40.10 -6.04 -1.85
CA ALA A 260 39.03 -5.25 -2.45
C ALA A 260 38.30 -5.99 -3.59
N ARG A 261 39.05 -6.75 -4.40
CA ARG A 261 38.50 -7.61 -5.46
C ARG A 261 37.67 -8.74 -4.86
N LYS A 262 38.16 -9.43 -3.83
CA LYS A 262 37.41 -10.47 -3.09
C LYS A 262 36.14 -9.93 -2.42
N LEU A 263 36.17 -8.70 -1.91
CA LEU A 263 35.00 -8.03 -1.32
C LEU A 263 33.99 -7.50 -2.37
N GLY A 264 34.28 -7.64 -3.66
CA GLY A 264 33.36 -7.27 -4.73
C GLY A 264 33.20 -5.76 -4.96
N ILE A 265 34.15 -4.93 -4.49
CA ILE A 265 34.10 -3.47 -4.67
C ILE A 265 34.04 -3.07 -6.16
N PRO A 266 34.83 -3.66 -7.09
CA PRO A 266 34.75 -3.32 -8.51
C PRO A 266 33.38 -3.62 -9.13
N ARG A 267 32.71 -4.69 -8.67
CA ARG A 267 31.36 -5.05 -9.14
C ARG A 267 30.34 -4.01 -8.69
N LEU A 268 30.41 -3.55 -7.44
CA LEU A 268 29.56 -2.49 -6.91
C LEU A 268 29.80 -1.15 -7.63
N GLN A 269 31.04 -0.79 -7.95
CA GLN A 269 31.35 0.42 -8.71
C GLN A 269 30.81 0.37 -10.14
N LYS A 270 30.88 -0.80 -10.79
CA LYS A 270 30.29 -1.01 -12.13
C LYS A 270 28.77 -0.87 -12.09
N GLU A 271 28.12 -1.41 -11.05
CA GLU A 271 26.68 -1.28 -10.82
C GLU A 271 26.28 0.18 -10.53
N GLU A 272 27.04 0.88 -9.68
CA GLU A 272 26.85 2.30 -9.39
C GLU A 272 26.93 3.15 -10.67
N THR A 273 27.94 2.90 -11.50
CA THR A 273 28.13 3.62 -12.78
C THR A 273 26.95 3.38 -13.72
N LYS A 274 26.50 2.13 -13.83
CA LYS A 274 25.35 1.76 -14.66
C LYS A 274 24.07 2.46 -14.18
N LEU A 275 23.76 2.37 -12.88
CA LEU A 275 22.56 3.01 -12.33
C LEU A 275 22.63 4.54 -12.44
N SER A 276 23.82 5.13 -12.29
CA SER A 276 24.04 6.57 -12.46
C SER A 276 23.79 7.01 -13.91
N GLN A 277 24.24 6.23 -14.90
CA GLN A 277 23.93 6.48 -16.32
C GLN A 277 22.42 6.39 -16.59
N GLU A 278 21.75 5.33 -16.09
CA GLU A 278 20.30 5.17 -16.21
C GLU A 278 19.54 6.34 -15.57
N TYR A 279 20.00 6.80 -14.41
CA TYR A 279 19.43 7.96 -13.70
C TYR A 279 19.56 9.24 -14.53
N GLN A 280 20.73 9.51 -15.14
CA GLN A 280 20.93 10.69 -15.99
C GLN A 280 20.04 10.68 -17.24
N ILE A 281 19.93 9.53 -17.92
CA ILE A 281 19.03 9.34 -19.07
C ILE A 281 17.58 9.55 -18.64
N GLY A 282 17.19 8.98 -17.51
CA GLY A 282 15.85 9.13 -16.94
C GLY A 282 15.52 10.58 -16.56
N LEU A 283 16.52 11.35 -16.10
CA LEU A 283 16.35 12.75 -15.75
C LEU A 283 16.16 13.62 -16.99
N GLN A 284 16.94 13.41 -18.05
CA GLN A 284 16.75 14.09 -19.34
C GLN A 284 15.38 13.77 -19.96
N THR A 285 14.96 12.50 -19.87
CA THR A 285 13.64 12.06 -20.33
C THR A 285 12.51 12.75 -19.57
N ALA A 286 12.62 12.83 -18.23
CA ALA A 286 11.65 13.53 -17.41
C ALA A 286 11.61 15.03 -17.75
N LEU A 287 12.75 15.69 -17.90
CA LEU A 287 12.80 17.10 -18.31
C LEU A 287 12.12 17.33 -19.67
N GLY A 288 12.37 16.47 -20.65
CA GLY A 288 11.73 16.53 -21.97
C GLY A 288 10.20 16.37 -21.90
N LEU A 289 9.72 15.41 -21.11
CA LEU A 289 8.28 15.19 -20.89
C LEU A 289 7.62 16.38 -20.19
N ASN A 290 8.30 16.97 -19.19
CA ASN A 290 7.79 18.14 -18.48
C ASN A 290 7.70 19.36 -19.40
N LYS A 291 8.74 19.62 -20.21
CA LYS A 291 8.73 20.69 -21.21
C LYS A 291 7.57 20.52 -22.20
N LYS A 292 7.36 19.30 -22.71
CA LYS A 292 6.23 18.98 -23.61
C LYS A 292 4.86 19.16 -22.94
N ALA A 293 4.70 18.72 -21.70
CA ALA A 293 3.45 18.92 -20.97
C ALA A 293 3.16 20.42 -20.75
N THR A 294 4.19 21.18 -20.37
CA THR A 294 4.10 22.63 -20.15
C THR A 294 3.79 23.37 -21.46
N SER A 295 4.41 23.00 -22.58
CA SER A 295 4.13 23.62 -23.88
C SER A 295 2.73 23.34 -24.42
N LEU A 296 2.08 22.26 -23.95
CA LEU A 296 0.67 21.96 -24.21
C LEU A 296 -0.29 22.72 -23.27
N GLY A 297 0.24 23.61 -22.42
CA GLY A 297 -0.55 24.40 -21.48
C GLY A 297 -0.97 23.62 -20.23
N TRP A 298 -0.26 22.53 -19.89
CA TRP A 298 -0.49 21.87 -18.60
C TRP A 298 -0.02 22.79 -17.47
N THR A 299 -0.97 23.29 -16.70
CA THR A 299 -0.70 23.93 -15.41
C THR A 299 -1.40 23.15 -14.31
N LYS A 300 -1.01 23.35 -13.04
CA LYS A 300 -1.74 22.75 -11.90
C LYS A 300 -3.24 23.12 -11.90
N ALA A 301 -3.61 24.24 -12.51
CA ALA A 301 -4.99 24.72 -12.61
C ALA A 301 -5.77 24.15 -13.81
N GLY A 302 -5.16 23.29 -14.64
CA GLY A 302 -5.73 22.79 -15.89
C GLY A 302 -5.22 23.52 -17.12
N SER A 303 -5.75 23.16 -18.30
CA SER A 303 -5.38 23.77 -19.57
C SER A 303 -6.25 24.99 -19.86
N THR A 304 -5.66 26.17 -19.97
CA THR A 304 -6.36 27.38 -20.41
C THR A 304 -6.57 27.35 -21.94
N PRO A 305 -7.76 27.68 -22.46
CA PRO A 305 -7.99 27.81 -23.90
C PRO A 305 -7.00 28.80 -24.51
N ARG A 306 -6.44 28.51 -25.69
CA ARG A 306 -5.70 29.53 -26.45
C ARG A 306 -6.67 30.33 -27.31
N ALA A 307 -6.36 31.59 -27.54
CA ALA A 307 -7.13 32.43 -28.46
C ALA A 307 -7.23 31.73 -29.82
N GLY A 308 -8.47 31.58 -30.31
CA GLY A 308 -8.76 30.92 -31.59
C GLY A 308 -8.87 29.39 -31.56
N GLU A 309 -8.69 28.71 -30.42
CA GLU A 309 -8.95 27.26 -30.33
C GLU A 309 -10.43 26.96 -30.17
N THR A 310 -10.91 25.98 -30.94
CA THR A 310 -12.25 25.39 -30.71
C THR A 310 -12.27 24.56 -29.41
N PRO A 311 -13.45 24.40 -28.78
CA PRO A 311 -13.57 23.58 -27.57
C PRO A 311 -13.06 22.14 -27.73
N GLU A 312 -13.21 21.55 -28.92
CA GLU A 312 -12.68 20.23 -29.22
C GLU A 312 -11.14 20.19 -29.24
N GLN A 313 -10.50 21.18 -29.87
CA GLN A 313 -9.04 21.30 -29.90
C GLN A 313 -8.47 21.47 -28.49
N THR A 314 -9.09 22.32 -27.66
CA THR A 314 -8.69 22.49 -26.25
C THR A 314 -8.83 21.17 -25.49
N LYS A 315 -9.92 20.41 -25.69
CA LYS A 315 -10.12 19.11 -25.05
C LYS A 315 -9.11 18.05 -25.50
N ARG A 316 -8.75 18.01 -26.79
CA ARG A 316 -7.70 17.11 -27.32
C ARG A 316 -6.34 17.46 -26.72
N ARG A 317 -5.96 18.74 -26.75
CA ARG A 317 -4.70 19.22 -26.16
C ARG A 317 -4.62 18.94 -24.65
N ALA A 318 -5.73 19.12 -23.93
CA ALA A 318 -5.81 18.81 -22.50
C ALA A 318 -5.57 17.32 -22.20
N ARG A 319 -6.09 16.42 -23.04
CA ARG A 319 -5.86 14.96 -22.92
C ARG A 319 -4.40 14.61 -23.16
N GLU A 320 -3.80 15.16 -24.22
CA GLU A 320 -2.38 14.97 -24.54
C GLU A 320 -1.47 15.49 -23.43
N ALA A 321 -1.74 16.69 -22.93
CA ALA A 321 -1.05 17.30 -21.80
C ALA A 321 -1.11 16.40 -20.55
N SER A 322 -2.30 15.90 -20.20
CA SER A 322 -2.49 14.95 -19.10
C SER A 322 -1.68 13.67 -19.29
N ASP A 323 -1.64 13.13 -20.50
CA ASP A 323 -0.92 11.89 -20.76
C ASP A 323 0.60 12.07 -20.75
N MET A 324 1.12 13.20 -21.22
CA MET A 324 2.52 13.59 -21.05
C MET A 324 2.88 13.75 -19.58
N TYR A 325 2.02 14.38 -18.77
CA TYR A 325 2.21 14.51 -17.34
C TYR A 325 2.23 13.14 -16.62
N LYS A 326 1.33 12.22 -16.97
CA LYS A 326 1.35 10.86 -16.42
C LYS A 326 2.64 10.11 -16.77
N LYS A 327 3.16 10.28 -17.98
CA LYS A 327 4.45 9.70 -18.41
C LYS A 327 5.60 10.32 -17.62
N TRP A 328 5.61 11.64 -17.48
CA TRP A 328 6.58 12.37 -16.66
C TRP A 328 6.60 11.86 -15.22
N TYR A 329 5.43 11.75 -14.58
CA TYR A 329 5.31 11.31 -13.19
C TYR A 329 5.84 9.87 -12.99
N ARG A 330 5.55 8.96 -13.92
CA ARG A 330 6.11 7.60 -13.89
C ARG A 330 7.63 7.61 -13.99
N GLN A 331 8.18 8.40 -14.92
CA GLN A 331 9.62 8.51 -15.08
C GLN A 331 10.29 9.13 -13.85
N TYR A 332 9.69 10.19 -13.29
CA TYR A 332 10.15 10.84 -12.07
C TYR A 332 10.17 9.87 -10.87
N SER A 333 9.10 9.10 -10.69
CA SER A 333 9.04 8.07 -9.64
C SER A 333 10.11 7.00 -9.81
N ARG A 334 10.43 6.60 -11.06
CA ARG A 334 11.53 5.67 -11.35
C ARG A 334 12.88 6.28 -10.99
N ASN A 335 13.11 7.55 -11.32
CA ASN A 335 14.36 8.25 -10.98
C ASN A 335 14.58 8.32 -9.46
N ILE A 336 13.52 8.54 -8.65
CA ILE A 336 13.61 8.50 -7.18
C ILE A 336 14.05 7.12 -6.68
N GLN A 337 13.55 6.04 -7.28
CA GLN A 337 13.96 4.68 -6.90
C GLN A 337 15.43 4.41 -7.26
N LEU A 338 15.86 4.84 -8.45
CA LEU A 338 17.26 4.75 -8.87
C LEU A 338 18.19 5.51 -7.93
N GLU A 339 17.83 6.74 -7.54
CA GLU A 339 18.62 7.54 -6.59
C GLU A 339 18.80 6.81 -5.25
N LYS A 340 17.74 6.19 -4.72
CA LYS A 340 17.80 5.40 -3.49
C LYS A 340 18.71 4.17 -3.64
N GLN A 341 18.71 3.51 -4.80
CA GLN A 341 19.58 2.37 -5.06
C GLN A 341 21.05 2.79 -5.15
N ILE A 342 21.35 3.87 -5.88
CA ILE A 342 22.69 4.44 -5.98
C ILE A 342 23.23 4.77 -4.58
N ARG A 343 22.42 5.44 -3.75
CA ARG A 343 22.81 5.80 -2.37
C ARG A 343 23.16 4.57 -1.53
N LYS A 344 22.34 3.51 -1.59
CA LYS A 344 22.62 2.24 -0.88
C LYS A 344 23.93 1.59 -1.34
N ILE A 345 24.23 1.63 -2.64
CA ILE A 345 25.48 1.09 -3.17
C ILE A 345 26.67 1.92 -2.69
N GLN A 346 26.55 3.26 -2.72
CA GLN A 346 27.59 4.17 -2.21
C GLN A 346 27.88 3.93 -0.73
N GLU A 347 26.84 3.79 0.10
CA GLU A 347 26.97 3.46 1.52
C GLU A 347 27.69 2.11 1.72
N ARG A 348 27.37 1.11 0.90
CA ARG A 348 28.01 -0.21 0.95
C ARG A 348 29.49 -0.14 0.53
N ILE A 349 29.81 0.59 -0.54
CA ILE A 349 31.19 0.81 -0.99
C ILE A 349 31.98 1.54 0.11
N ALA A 350 31.41 2.59 0.71
CA ALA A 350 32.05 3.35 1.78
C ALA A 350 32.33 2.47 3.01
N HIS A 351 31.36 1.65 3.42
CA HIS A 351 31.53 0.70 4.52
C HIS A 351 32.62 -0.35 4.21
N LEU A 352 32.66 -0.90 3.00
CA LEU A 352 33.70 -1.84 2.59
C LEU A 352 35.09 -1.20 2.55
N LYS A 353 35.20 0.04 2.05
CA LYS A 353 36.45 0.81 2.10
C LYS A 353 36.92 1.05 3.53
N LYS A 354 36.01 1.42 4.45
CA LYS A 354 36.34 1.60 5.87
C LYS A 354 36.90 0.33 6.53
N ARG A 355 36.41 -0.86 6.12
CA ARG A 355 36.93 -2.15 6.60
C ARG A 355 38.31 -2.51 6.05
N LEU A 356 38.73 -1.90 4.95
CA LEU A 356 40.03 -2.15 4.32
C LEU A 356 41.18 -1.33 4.95
N GLY A 357 40.87 -0.43 5.90
CA GLY A 357 41.83 0.51 6.48
C GLY A 357 42.39 1.46 5.43
#